data_AF-A0A1X0Q5J3-F1
#
_entry.id   AF-A0A1X0Q5J3-F1
#
_cell.length_a   1.000
_cell.length_b   1.000
_cell.length_c   1.000
_cell.angle_alpha   90.00
_cell.angle_beta   90.00
_cell.angle_gamma   90.00
#
_symmetry.space_group_name_H-M   'P 1'
#
loop_
_entity.id
_entity.type
_entity.pdbx_description
1 polymer ?
#
loop_
_entity_poly.entity_id
_entity_poly.type
_entity_poly.pdbx_seq_one_letter_code
_entity_poly.pdbx_strand_id
1 'polypeptide(L)'
;MTKLEIENSYKENESNEILINFALLKEYKERNDMIVNAYKFNRLLKIEDRIHTNIDYNCLSNDEISFLKDYKFIMKEYFKKYKFLDIKNRNVSINLYVQILVLEDCGVVYTDNDFIDLKKDHIYYLKKNDINHLLKNDLIKIIKE
;
A
#
# COMPACT_ATOMS: atom_id res chain seq x y z
N MET A 1 -16.57 -61.75 30.78
CA MET A 1 -17.20 -60.70 29.98
C MET A 1 -18.33 -61.28 29.16
N THR A 2 -19.55 -60.76 29.34
CA THR A 2 -20.73 -61.14 28.54
C THR A 2 -20.67 -60.47 27.16
N LYS A 3 -21.31 -61.07 26.14
CA LYS A 3 -21.34 -60.54 24.76
C LYS A 3 -21.74 -59.06 24.67
N LEU A 4 -22.65 -58.63 25.53
CA LEU A 4 -23.14 -57.23 25.62
C LEU A 4 -22.05 -56.25 26.08
N GLU A 5 -21.17 -56.65 27.01
CA GLU A 5 -20.07 -55.81 27.49
C GLU A 5 -19.03 -55.59 26.38
N ILE A 6 -18.79 -56.62 25.58
CA ILE A 6 -17.88 -56.58 24.43
C ILE A 6 -18.46 -55.68 23.32
N GLU A 7 -19.74 -55.83 22.97
CA GLU A 7 -20.40 -54.98 21.96
C GLU A 7 -20.47 -53.50 22.37
N ASN A 8 -20.69 -53.21 23.66
CA ASN A 8 -20.67 -51.84 24.17
C ASN A 8 -19.26 -51.24 24.14
N SER A 9 -18.22 -52.00 24.48
CA SER A 9 -16.82 -51.57 24.35
C SER A 9 -16.43 -51.24 22.90
N TYR A 10 -16.90 -52.03 21.92
CA TYR A 10 -16.61 -51.75 20.51
C TYR A 10 -17.31 -50.48 20.01
N LYS A 11 -18.58 -50.26 20.40
CA LYS A 11 -19.32 -49.04 20.07
C LYS A 11 -18.74 -47.78 20.72
N GLU A 12 -18.25 -47.89 21.95
CA GLU A 12 -17.54 -46.78 22.62
C GLU A 12 -16.23 -46.44 21.91
N ASN A 13 -15.48 -47.45 21.45
CA ASN A 13 -14.26 -47.25 20.68
C ASN A 13 -14.53 -46.61 19.30
N GLU A 14 -15.55 -47.06 18.56
CA GLU A 14 -15.96 -46.44 17.29
C GLU A 14 -16.44 -44.99 17.49
N SER A 15 -17.21 -44.72 18.55
CA SER A 15 -17.67 -43.38 18.90
C SER A 15 -16.50 -42.43 19.24
N ASN A 16 -15.52 -42.92 19.99
CA ASN A 16 -14.30 -42.17 20.30
C ASN A 16 -13.47 -41.87 19.04
N GLU A 17 -13.36 -42.82 18.11
CA GLU A 17 -12.65 -42.62 16.86
C GLU A 17 -13.33 -41.55 15.97
N ILE A 18 -14.66 -41.53 15.90
CA ILE A 18 -15.42 -40.50 15.20
C ILE A 18 -15.18 -39.12 15.84
N LEU A 19 -15.19 -39.02 17.16
CA LEU A 19 -14.94 -37.77 17.89
C LEU A 19 -13.53 -37.23 17.64
N ILE A 20 -12.53 -38.12 17.66
CA ILE A 20 -11.13 -37.77 17.37
C ILE A 20 -11.00 -37.29 15.92
N ASN A 21 -11.59 -38.01 14.97
CA ASN A 21 -11.55 -37.63 13.55
C ASN A 21 -12.24 -36.28 13.32
N PHE A 22 -13.36 -36.03 13.98
CA PHE A 22 -14.04 -34.73 13.92
C PHE A 22 -13.15 -33.61 14.48
N ALA A 23 -12.52 -33.82 15.64
CA ALA A 23 -11.61 -32.84 16.22
C ALA A 23 -10.44 -32.52 15.29
N LEU A 24 -9.81 -33.54 14.69
CA LEU A 24 -8.72 -33.37 13.74
C LEU A 24 -9.15 -32.60 12.48
N LEU A 25 -10.32 -32.93 11.91
CA LEU A 25 -10.85 -32.22 10.74
C LEU A 25 -11.20 -30.77 11.06
N LYS A 26 -11.73 -30.52 12.26
CA LYS A 26 -12.03 -29.17 12.73
C LYS A 26 -10.74 -28.34 12.86
N GLU A 27 -9.73 -28.85 13.54
CA GLU A 27 -8.43 -28.19 13.68
C GLU A 27 -7.77 -27.93 12.31
N TYR A 28 -7.87 -28.90 11.39
CA TYR A 28 -7.35 -28.75 10.04
C TYR A 28 -8.07 -27.63 9.27
N LYS A 29 -9.40 -27.55 9.38
CA LYS A 29 -10.19 -26.47 8.79
C LYS A 29 -9.81 -25.12 9.40
N GLU A 30 -9.77 -25.01 10.72
CA GLU A 30 -9.43 -23.76 11.42
C GLU A 30 -8.04 -23.26 11.05
N ARG A 31 -7.06 -24.17 10.92
CA ARG A 31 -5.72 -23.85 10.42
C ARG A 31 -5.76 -23.30 9.00
N ASN A 32 -6.51 -23.93 8.10
CA ASN A 32 -6.62 -23.46 6.72
C ASN A 32 -7.28 -22.09 6.63
N ASP A 33 -8.36 -21.88 7.38
CA ASP A 33 -9.04 -20.59 7.48
C ASP A 33 -8.09 -19.50 7.98
N MET A 34 -7.28 -19.80 9.01
CA MET A 34 -6.27 -18.88 9.52
C MET A 34 -5.22 -18.52 8.46
N ILE A 35 -4.71 -19.49 7.70
CA ILE A 35 -3.70 -19.24 6.65
C ILE A 35 -4.29 -18.35 5.54
N VAL A 36 -5.51 -18.64 5.10
CA VAL A 36 -6.20 -17.86 4.06
C VAL A 36 -6.45 -16.43 4.55
N ASN A 37 -6.90 -16.27 5.79
CA ASN A 37 -7.15 -14.95 6.38
C ASN A 37 -5.86 -14.15 6.53
N ALA A 38 -4.77 -14.77 6.99
CA ALA A 38 -3.47 -14.13 7.10
C ALA A 38 -2.95 -13.68 5.72
N TYR A 39 -3.12 -14.51 4.68
CA TYR A 39 -2.77 -14.15 3.31
C TYR A 39 -3.56 -12.95 2.80
N LYS A 40 -4.90 -12.97 2.96
CA LYS A 40 -5.78 -11.86 2.56
C LYS A 40 -5.42 -10.57 3.29
N PHE A 41 -5.23 -10.65 4.60
CA PHE A 41 -4.85 -9.50 5.42
C PHE A 41 -3.52 -8.89 4.97
N ASN A 42 -2.48 -9.72 4.75
CA ASN A 42 -1.19 -9.24 4.28
C ASN A 42 -1.28 -8.60 2.88
N ARG A 43 -2.15 -9.11 2.00
CA ARG A 43 -2.41 -8.45 0.71
C ARG A 43 -3.04 -7.07 0.88
N LEU A 44 -4.03 -6.93 1.76
CA LEU A 44 -4.65 -5.63 2.05
C LEU A 44 -3.63 -4.62 2.59
N LEU A 45 -2.75 -5.02 3.51
CA LEU A 45 -1.67 -4.14 4.01
C LEU A 45 -0.76 -3.65 2.88
N LYS A 46 -0.36 -4.53 1.96
CA LYS A 46 0.46 -4.15 0.81
C LYS A 46 -0.24 -3.18 -0.14
N ILE A 47 -1.57 -3.30 -0.27
CA ILE A 47 -2.38 -2.39 -1.07
C ILE A 47 -2.42 -1.01 -0.40
N GLU A 48 -2.61 -0.96 0.92
CA GLU A 48 -2.59 0.29 1.69
C GLU A 48 -1.24 1.01 1.60
N ASP A 49 -0.13 0.28 1.75
CA ASP A 49 1.21 0.86 1.64
C ASP A 49 1.49 1.46 0.27
N ARG A 50 0.95 0.84 -0.78
CA ARG A 50 1.16 1.25 -2.16
C ARG A 50 0.12 2.24 -2.67
N ILE A 51 -0.81 2.69 -1.85
CA ILE A 51 -1.95 3.50 -2.29
C ILE A 51 -1.55 4.84 -2.94
N HIS A 52 -0.42 5.39 -2.51
CA HIS A 52 0.15 6.63 -3.05
C HIS A 52 1.14 6.40 -4.20
N THR A 53 1.43 5.14 -4.52
CA THR A 53 2.27 4.71 -5.65
C THR A 53 1.40 4.10 -6.76
N ASN A 54 1.96 3.84 -7.93
CA ASN A 54 1.23 3.16 -9.00
C ASN A 54 0.95 1.70 -8.62
N ILE A 55 -0.32 1.40 -8.32
CA ILE A 55 -0.80 0.05 -8.10
C ILE A 55 -1.19 -0.55 -9.46
N ASP A 56 -0.69 -1.76 -9.76
CA ASP A 56 -1.13 -2.53 -10.92
C ASP A 56 -2.48 -3.21 -10.63
N TYR A 57 -3.53 -2.72 -11.29
CA TYR A 57 -4.89 -3.24 -11.13
C TYR A 57 -5.07 -4.65 -11.69
N ASN A 58 -4.19 -5.10 -12.59
CA ASN A 58 -4.27 -6.46 -13.15
C ASN A 58 -3.89 -7.54 -12.12
N CYS A 59 -3.17 -7.16 -11.06
CA CYS A 59 -2.73 -8.07 -10.00
C CYS A 59 -3.74 -8.16 -8.82
N LEU A 60 -4.86 -7.45 -8.91
CA LEU A 60 -5.88 -7.36 -7.87
C LEU A 60 -7.13 -8.16 -8.23
N SER A 61 -7.74 -8.76 -7.22
CA SER A 61 -9.09 -9.31 -7.33
C SER A 61 -10.15 -8.21 -7.31
N ASN A 62 -11.36 -8.52 -7.78
CA ASN A 62 -12.48 -7.57 -7.79
C ASN A 62 -12.82 -7.03 -6.39
N ASP A 63 -12.74 -7.88 -5.38
CA ASP A 63 -13.00 -7.50 -3.99
C ASP A 63 -11.94 -6.51 -3.48
N GLU A 64 -10.67 -6.76 -3.79
CA GLU A 64 -9.57 -5.85 -3.45
C GLU A 64 -9.66 -4.51 -4.19
N ILE A 65 -10.15 -4.52 -5.43
CA ILE A 65 -10.42 -3.28 -6.18
C ILE A 65 -11.54 -2.48 -5.51
N SER A 66 -12.61 -3.14 -5.04
CA SER A 66 -13.68 -2.48 -4.30
C SER A 66 -13.14 -1.87 -3.00
N PHE A 67 -12.41 -2.65 -2.21
CA PHE A 67 -11.74 -2.19 -1.00
C PHE A 67 -10.86 -0.96 -1.25
N LEU A 68 -10.02 -1.00 -2.30
CA LEU A 68 -9.15 0.11 -2.66
C LEU A 68 -9.93 1.39 -2.99
N LYS A 69 -11.07 1.28 -3.67
CA LYS A 69 -11.94 2.43 -3.97
C LYS A 69 -12.51 3.04 -2.70
N ASP A 70 -13.05 2.20 -1.81
CA ASP A 70 -13.66 2.63 -0.55
C ASP A 70 -12.62 3.28 0.36
N TYR A 71 -11.45 2.66 0.48
CA TYR A 71 -10.34 3.20 1.27
C TYR A 71 -9.86 4.56 0.73
N LYS A 72 -9.69 4.70 -0.59
CA LYS A 72 -9.32 5.98 -1.22
C LYS A 72 -10.36 7.07 -0.93
N PHE A 73 -11.64 6.72 -0.97
CA PHE A 73 -12.73 7.64 -0.66
C PHE A 73 -12.67 8.09 0.81
N ILE A 74 -12.53 7.15 1.75
CA ILE A 74 -12.45 7.44 3.20
C ILE A 74 -11.23 8.33 3.50
N MET A 75 -10.06 8.00 2.96
CA MET A 75 -8.85 8.81 3.15
C MET A 75 -9.03 10.23 2.62
N LYS A 76 -9.65 10.38 1.45
CA LYS A 76 -9.91 11.70 0.86
C LYS A 76 -10.84 12.53 1.75
N GLU A 77 -11.90 11.95 2.29
CA GLU A 77 -12.83 12.65 3.18
C GLU A 77 -12.19 12.98 4.53
N TYR A 78 -11.39 12.07 5.11
CA TYR A 78 -10.65 12.32 6.34
C TYR A 78 -9.68 13.49 6.21
N PHE A 79 -8.89 13.51 5.13
CA PHE A 79 -7.88 14.55 4.90
C PHE A 79 -8.41 15.85 4.30
N LYS A 80 -9.68 15.90 3.89
CA LYS A 80 -10.35 17.12 3.41
C LYS A 80 -10.30 18.26 4.44
N LYS A 81 -10.24 17.92 5.73
CA LYS A 81 -10.08 18.87 6.85
C LYS A 81 -8.68 19.46 6.94
N TYR A 82 -7.66 18.78 6.39
CA TYR A 82 -6.25 19.11 6.50
C TYR A 82 -5.65 19.50 5.15
N LYS A 83 -6.27 20.47 4.46
CA LYS A 83 -5.85 20.90 3.11
C LYS A 83 -4.40 21.39 3.02
N PHE A 84 -3.83 21.83 4.14
CA PHE A 84 -2.45 22.33 4.22
C PHE A 84 -1.40 21.21 4.33
N LEU A 85 -1.81 19.96 4.54
CA LEU A 85 -0.91 18.82 4.73
C LEU A 85 -0.87 17.96 3.46
N ASP A 86 0.29 17.89 2.81
CA ASP A 86 0.50 16.95 1.70
C ASP A 86 0.97 15.59 2.26
N ILE A 87 0.04 14.66 2.37
CA ILE A 87 0.25 13.34 2.98
C ILE A 87 0.63 12.29 1.92
N LYS A 88 0.46 12.63 0.64
CA LYS A 88 0.76 11.72 -0.47
C LYS A 88 2.26 11.57 -0.67
N ASN A 89 3.03 12.58 -0.27
CA ASN A 89 4.46 12.64 -0.51
C ASN A 89 5.24 12.14 0.71
N ARG A 90 5.46 10.82 0.78
CA ARG A 90 6.27 10.19 1.85
C ARG A 90 7.79 10.40 1.65
N ASN A 91 8.21 10.86 0.48
CA ASN A 91 9.60 11.18 0.19
C ASN A 91 9.93 12.57 0.74
N VAL A 92 10.30 12.63 2.03
CA VAL A 92 10.85 13.85 2.61
C VAL A 92 12.19 14.12 1.93
N SER A 93 12.29 15.27 1.26
CA SER A 93 13.55 15.68 0.64
C SER A 93 14.55 16.03 1.74
N ILE A 94 15.63 15.26 1.84
CA ILE A 94 16.72 15.50 2.79
C ILE A 94 17.36 16.87 2.51
N ASN A 95 17.43 17.25 1.22
CA ASN A 95 17.94 18.54 0.77
C ASN A 95 16.79 19.43 0.31
N LEU A 96 16.61 20.54 1.03
CA LEU A 96 15.58 21.55 0.77
C LEU A 96 15.81 22.28 -0.56
N TYR A 97 17.07 22.44 -0.95
CA TYR A 97 17.50 23.07 -2.19
C TYR A 97 18.27 22.08 -3.04
N VAL A 98 18.15 22.21 -4.36
CA VAL A 98 18.84 21.35 -5.33
C VAL A 98 19.36 22.19 -6.48
N GLN A 99 20.47 21.73 -7.07
CA GLN A 99 21.02 22.30 -8.29
C GLN A 99 20.40 21.61 -9.51
N ILE A 100 19.73 22.39 -10.36
CA ILE A 100 19.04 21.88 -11.55
C ILE A 100 19.64 22.44 -12.84
N LEU A 101 19.63 21.63 -13.88
CA LEU A 101 19.85 22.02 -15.27
C LEU A 101 18.50 22.08 -15.98
N VAL A 102 18.25 23.19 -16.67
CA VAL A 102 17.04 23.36 -17.47
C VAL A 102 17.25 22.79 -18.87
N LEU A 103 16.42 21.82 -19.29
CA LEU A 103 16.54 21.15 -20.59
C LEU A 103 15.76 21.89 -21.69
N GLU A 104 14.67 22.55 -21.31
CA GLU A 104 13.78 23.32 -22.19
C GLU A 104 13.33 24.62 -21.51
N ASP A 105 12.99 25.65 -22.28
CA ASP A 105 12.52 26.93 -21.71
C ASP A 105 11.20 26.71 -20.94
N CYS A 106 11.27 26.83 -19.61
CA CYS A 106 10.15 26.56 -18.70
C CYS A 106 9.39 27.82 -18.27
N GLY A 107 9.82 29.00 -18.73
CA GLY A 107 9.28 30.27 -18.30
C GLY A 107 9.62 30.58 -16.84
N VAL A 108 8.70 31.20 -16.12
CA VAL A 108 8.98 31.78 -14.79
C VAL A 108 8.49 30.86 -13.66
N VAL A 109 9.40 30.55 -12.71
CA VAL A 109 9.08 29.86 -11.46
C VAL A 109 9.05 30.87 -10.32
N TYR A 110 8.04 30.75 -9.45
CA TYR A 110 7.93 31.55 -8.23
C TYR A 110 8.57 30.80 -7.06
N THR A 111 9.65 31.36 -6.52
CA THR A 111 10.38 30.82 -5.36
C THR A 111 10.74 31.97 -4.43
N ASP A 112 10.57 31.78 -3.12
CA ASP A 112 11.00 32.75 -2.08
C ASP A 112 10.54 34.20 -2.29
N ASN A 113 9.30 34.35 -2.79
CA ASN A 113 8.70 35.63 -3.15
C ASN A 113 9.36 36.37 -4.32
N ASP A 114 10.13 35.66 -5.15
CA ASP A 114 10.71 36.18 -6.37
C ASP A 114 10.35 35.32 -7.59
N PHE A 115 10.40 35.96 -8.75
CA PHE A 115 10.09 35.35 -10.04
C PHE A 115 11.39 35.08 -10.80
N ILE A 116 11.72 33.80 -10.96
CA ILE A 116 12.95 33.36 -11.61
C ILE A 116 12.61 32.81 -12.99
N ASP A 117 13.13 33.48 -14.03
CA ASP A 117 12.98 33.05 -15.42
C ASP A 117 13.98 31.91 -15.73
N LEU A 118 13.45 30.72 -16.02
CA LEU A 118 14.18 29.49 -16.32
C LEU A 118 14.45 29.39 -17.82
N LYS A 119 15.70 29.64 -18.19
CA LYS A 119 16.19 29.51 -19.57
C LYS A 119 16.86 28.18 -19.81
N LYS A 120 16.71 27.67 -21.02
CA LYS A 120 17.35 26.46 -21.50
C LYS A 120 18.87 26.49 -21.31
N ASP A 121 19.43 25.33 -20.98
CA ASP A 121 20.86 25.08 -20.76
C ASP A 121 21.50 25.90 -19.62
N HIS A 122 20.69 26.53 -18.77
CA HIS A 122 21.14 27.24 -17.59
C HIS A 122 20.97 26.39 -16.32
N ILE A 123 21.82 26.68 -15.34
CA ILE A 123 21.84 26.00 -14.05
C ILE A 123 21.30 26.93 -12.97
N TYR A 124 20.36 26.43 -12.18
CA TYR A 124 19.74 27.17 -11.08
C TYR A 124 19.82 26.40 -9.78
N TYR A 125 19.78 27.12 -8.66
CA TYR A 125 19.73 26.53 -7.32
C TYR A 125 18.42 26.94 -6.66
N LEU A 126 17.48 25.99 -6.58
CA LEU A 126 16.08 26.27 -6.20
C LEU A 126 15.59 25.27 -5.16
N LYS A 127 14.53 25.65 -4.45
CA LYS A 127 13.84 24.76 -3.53
C LYS A 127 13.22 23.59 -4.30
N LYS A 128 13.49 22.37 -3.85
CA LYS A 128 12.98 21.15 -4.50
C LYS A 128 11.45 21.12 -4.58
N ASN A 129 10.78 21.67 -3.58
CA ASN A 129 9.31 21.75 -3.54
C ASN A 129 8.73 22.59 -4.68
N ASP A 130 9.35 23.72 -5.02
CA ASP A 130 8.82 24.65 -6.01
C ASP A 130 8.96 24.10 -7.43
N ILE A 131 9.99 23.29 -7.67
CA ILE A 131 10.32 22.72 -8.98
C ILE A 131 9.83 21.28 -9.20
N ASN A 132 9.16 20.67 -8.21
CA ASN A 132 8.70 19.28 -8.28
C ASN A 132 7.80 18.99 -9.48
N HIS A 133 7.02 19.97 -9.94
CA HIS A 133 6.15 19.83 -11.10
C HIS A 133 6.95 19.79 -12.42
N LEU A 134 8.06 20.53 -12.51
CA LEU A 134 8.97 20.51 -13.66
C LEU A 134 9.77 19.20 -13.73
N LEU A 135 10.18 18.68 -12.57
CA LEU A 135 10.86 17.38 -12.48
C LEU A 135 9.98 16.22 -12.96
N LYS A 136 8.67 16.25 -12.68
CA LYS A 136 7.73 15.20 -13.12
C LYS A 136 7.49 15.20 -14.63
N ASN A 137 7.74 16.33 -15.29
CA ASN A 137 7.53 16.51 -16.73
C ASN A 137 8.84 16.37 -17.54
N ASP A 138 9.93 15.93 -16.92
CA ASP A 138 11.26 15.78 -17.55
C ASP A 138 11.84 17.06 -18.19
N LEU A 139 11.38 18.24 -17.75
CA LEU A 139 11.84 19.53 -18.29
C LEU A 139 13.16 20.01 -17.67
N ILE A 140 13.51 19.47 -16.50
CA ILE A 140 14.69 19.85 -15.73
C ILE A 140 15.37 18.60 -15.14
N LYS A 141 16.69 18.67 -14.94
CA LYS A 141 17.49 17.57 -14.41
C LYS A 141 18.28 18.01 -13.19
N ILE A 142 18.22 17.24 -12.10
CA ILE A 142 19.04 17.49 -10.91
C ILE A 142 20.50 17.10 -11.22
N ILE A 143 21.43 18.04 -11.05
CA ILE A 143 22.88 17.80 -11.19
C ILE A 143 23.48 17.40 -9.85
N LYS A 144 23.05 18.04 -8.76
CA LYS A 144 23.57 17.82 -7.41
C LYS A 144 22.47 18.04 -6.38
N GLU A 145 22.33 17.08 -5.46
CA GLU A 145 21.49 17.21 -4.27
C GLU A 145 22.24 17.90 -3.15
#